data_AF-A0A7J4LJU1-F1
#
_entry.id   AF-A0A7J4LJU1-F1
#
_cell.length_a   1.000
_cell.length_b   1.000
_cell.length_c   1.000
_cell.angle_alpha   90.00
_cell.angle_beta   90.00
_cell.angle_gamma   90.00
#
_symmetry.space_group_name_H-M   'P 1'
#
loop_
_entity.id
_entity.type
_entity.pdbx_description
1 polymer ?
#
loop_
_entity_poly.entity_id
_entity_poly.type
_entity_poly.pdbx_seq_one_letter_code
_entity_poly.pdbx_strand_id
1 'polypeptide(L)'
;MLKYLKNRIDNLLKKEGIREDDNYALKVISIPEELTPKNEKFLPDEIKYILKETPHNREKLISVIEEGKAVGIRIFEKTPDALLKAVSDISIHSQHFCITTWLPQLLKDGKKPLFTEEDYKHAKAHKVDLDKDLNTILRYKTKFKQIVLIDINNTGITKHEQDFVAHLNEILYPLAVDYIIFRIISDNAHERTAIAQNIIKGMLFVGPIAHILEKYSHGFGKIFAASADDLMGETAELMALRGSGFSWKFLLKRLKILVPIFILATYGAYKVEHLLVAGHIIYAGILFGLSSVALSLTTAILSISMYYHSVEALIKEKKLKPHTRWEKIIEALRQDFTNPARLGLLIGSSLAPITGIIAAVSGLMYNGWVLAAVGSTESIGAGLTVILWNKISHWRYHRRLEREFIRKKRA
;
A
#
# COMPACT_ATOMS: atom_id res chain seq x y z
N MET A 1 -8.49 13.19 35.79
CA MET A 1 -7.91 11.87 36.08
C MET A 1 -7.55 11.10 34.81
N LEU A 2 -8.52 10.74 33.93
CA LEU A 2 -8.27 10.06 32.65
C LEU A 2 -7.27 10.79 31.71
N LYS A 3 -7.35 12.13 31.61
CA LYS A 3 -6.40 12.93 30.82
C LYS A 3 -4.96 12.93 31.40
N TYR A 4 -4.83 12.77 32.71
CA TYR A 4 -3.56 12.71 33.42
C TYR A 4 -2.91 11.33 33.31
N LEU A 5 -3.71 10.25 33.42
CA LEU A 5 -3.30 8.87 33.16
C LEU A 5 -2.85 8.70 31.71
N LYS A 6 -3.60 9.23 30.74
CA LYS A 6 -3.22 9.20 29.32
C LYS A 6 -1.86 9.88 29.08
N ASN A 7 -1.67 11.11 29.57
CA ASN A 7 -0.38 11.81 29.45
C ASN A 7 0.76 11.08 30.17
N ARG A 8 0.49 10.42 31.30
CA ARG A 8 1.51 9.67 32.06
C ARG A 8 1.89 8.37 31.36
N ILE A 9 0.92 7.67 30.76
CA ILE A 9 1.15 6.49 29.93
C ILE A 9 1.92 6.87 28.66
N ASP A 10 1.53 7.95 27.98
CA ASP A 10 2.24 8.47 26.80
C ASP A 10 3.71 8.84 27.14
N ASN A 11 3.96 9.38 28.34
CA ASN A 11 5.31 9.70 28.82
C ASN A 11 6.11 8.47 29.28
N LEU A 12 5.48 7.44 29.86
CA LEU A 12 6.14 6.19 30.25
C LEU A 12 6.54 5.37 29.03
N LEU A 13 5.70 5.33 28.00
CA LEU A 13 5.98 4.66 26.73
C LEU A 13 7.18 5.27 25.99
N LYS A 14 7.35 6.61 26.06
CA LYS A 14 8.56 7.28 25.56
C LYS A 14 9.83 6.91 26.36
N LYS A 15 9.68 6.52 27.63
CA LYS A 15 10.79 6.24 28.55
C LYS A 15 11.29 4.79 28.46
N GLU A 16 10.44 3.83 28.08
CA GLU A 16 10.81 2.41 27.92
C GLU A 16 11.55 2.08 26.61
N GLY A 17 12.13 3.08 25.93
CA GLY A 17 12.92 2.85 24.71
C GLY A 17 12.07 2.52 23.48
N ILE A 18 10.77 2.84 23.51
CA ILE A 18 9.98 2.88 22.29
C ILE A 18 10.39 4.14 21.53
N ARG A 19 11.28 3.96 20.54
CA ARG A 19 11.84 5.03 19.72
C ARG A 19 10.74 5.86 19.08
N GLU A 20 10.98 7.17 18.94
CA GLU A 20 10.15 8.09 18.14
C GLU A 20 9.95 7.65 16.67
N ASP A 21 10.72 6.66 16.20
CA ASP A 21 10.65 6.08 14.85
C ASP A 21 9.54 5.02 14.66
N ASP A 22 8.99 4.45 15.73
CA ASP A 22 7.90 3.48 15.63
C ASP A 22 6.55 4.22 15.62
N ASN A 23 5.96 4.46 14.44
CA ASN A 23 4.57 4.95 14.33
C ASN A 23 3.58 3.84 14.75
N TYR A 24 3.13 3.84 16.00
CA TYR A 24 2.06 2.95 16.48
C TYR A 24 0.95 3.73 17.17
N ALA A 25 -0.28 3.27 16.95
CA ALA A 25 -1.43 3.66 17.75
C ALA A 25 -1.53 2.74 18.97
N LEU A 26 -1.88 3.33 20.11
CA LEU A 26 -2.14 2.60 21.35
C LEU A 26 -3.52 2.97 21.89
N LYS A 27 -4.37 1.95 22.08
CA LYS A 27 -5.62 2.08 22.85
C LYS A 27 -5.41 1.43 24.20
N VAL A 28 -5.75 2.11 25.29
CA VAL A 28 -5.47 1.62 26.65
C VAL A 28 -6.76 1.48 27.44
N ILE A 29 -6.85 0.37 28.17
CA ILE A 29 -7.85 0.09 29.20
C ILE A 29 -7.09 0.05 30.52
N SER A 30 -7.42 0.96 31.44
CA SER A 30 -6.70 1.12 32.70
C SER A 30 -7.59 1.08 33.93
N ILE A 31 -8.88 0.82 33.76
CA ILE A 31 -9.88 0.90 34.81
C ILE A 31 -10.77 -0.36 34.73
N PRO A 32 -10.94 -1.15 35.81
CA PRO A 32 -11.73 -2.38 35.80
C PRO A 32 -13.17 -2.19 35.31
N GLU A 33 -13.79 -1.07 35.64
CA GLU A 33 -15.17 -0.73 35.26
C GLU A 33 -15.36 -0.66 33.74
N GLU A 34 -14.30 -0.38 32.97
CA GLU A 34 -14.34 -0.38 31.49
C GLU A 34 -14.60 -1.80 30.94
N LEU A 35 -14.14 -2.84 31.65
CA LEU A 35 -14.34 -4.25 31.31
C LEU A 35 -15.69 -4.80 31.77
N THR A 36 -16.63 -3.97 32.22
CA THR A 36 -17.98 -4.44 32.59
C THR A 36 -18.89 -4.61 31.37
N PRO A 37 -19.90 -5.50 31.41
CA PRO A 37 -20.85 -5.68 30.31
C PRO A 37 -21.57 -4.38 29.90
N LYS A 38 -21.80 -3.46 30.85
CA LYS A 38 -22.44 -2.15 30.59
C LYS A 38 -21.57 -1.23 29.73
N ASN A 39 -20.25 -1.34 29.86
CA ASN A 39 -19.28 -0.51 29.16
C ASN A 39 -18.67 -1.18 27.92
N GLU A 40 -19.09 -2.41 27.61
CA GLU A 40 -18.56 -3.21 26.52
C GLU A 40 -18.59 -2.49 25.16
N LYS A 41 -19.58 -1.63 24.91
CA LYS A 41 -19.67 -0.83 23.67
C LYS A 41 -18.46 0.09 23.43
N PHE A 42 -17.80 0.54 24.50
CA PHE A 42 -16.66 1.44 24.46
C PHE A 42 -15.31 0.71 24.40
N LEU A 43 -15.32 -0.61 24.61
CA LEU A 43 -14.11 -1.40 24.50
C LEU A 43 -13.61 -1.43 23.05
N PRO A 44 -12.30 -1.50 22.82
CA PRO A 44 -11.76 -1.81 21.51
C PRO A 44 -12.27 -3.16 21.00
N ASP A 45 -12.45 -3.27 19.69
CA ASP A 45 -13.10 -4.44 19.08
C ASP A 45 -12.28 -5.72 19.24
N GLU A 46 -10.96 -5.61 19.38
CA GLU A 46 -10.07 -6.72 19.69
C GLU A 46 -10.36 -7.33 21.08
N ILE A 47 -10.61 -6.47 22.07
CA ILE A 47 -10.94 -6.90 23.45
C ILE A 47 -12.36 -7.45 23.50
N LYS A 48 -13.32 -6.80 22.81
CA LYS A 48 -14.68 -7.36 22.65
C LYS A 48 -14.64 -8.77 22.05
N TYR A 49 -13.80 -8.99 21.04
CA TYR A 49 -13.65 -10.30 20.41
C TYR A 49 -13.08 -11.33 21.39
N ILE A 50 -11.99 -11.00 22.10
CA ILE A 50 -11.36 -11.91 23.08
C ILE A 50 -12.29 -12.27 24.22
N LEU A 51 -12.96 -11.28 24.81
CA LEU A 51 -13.90 -11.49 25.92
C LEU A 51 -15.11 -12.32 25.50
N LYS A 52 -15.39 -12.42 24.20
CA LYS A 52 -16.46 -13.25 23.69
C LYS A 52 -16.00 -14.67 23.37
N GLU A 53 -14.81 -14.80 22.78
CA GLU A 53 -14.21 -16.11 22.51
C GLU A 53 -13.95 -16.86 23.82
N THR A 54 -13.37 -16.16 24.79
CA THR A 54 -12.99 -16.73 26.08
C THR A 54 -13.48 -15.81 27.21
N PRO A 55 -14.76 -15.92 27.61
CA PRO A 55 -15.35 -15.05 28.64
C PRO A 55 -14.61 -15.01 29.97
N HIS A 56 -13.99 -16.13 30.34
CA HIS A 56 -13.21 -16.24 31.57
C HIS A 56 -11.94 -15.36 31.57
N ASN A 57 -11.47 -14.90 30.40
CA ASN A 57 -10.38 -13.93 30.33
C ASN A 57 -10.76 -12.55 30.91
N ARG A 58 -12.06 -12.26 31.09
CA ARG A 58 -12.53 -11.00 31.69
C ARG A 58 -12.03 -10.83 33.12
N GLU A 59 -12.18 -11.86 33.95
CA GLU A 59 -11.77 -11.84 35.35
C GLU A 59 -10.25 -11.68 35.47
N LYS A 60 -9.50 -12.38 34.62
CA LYS A 60 -8.03 -12.25 34.56
C LYS A 60 -7.59 -10.85 34.12
N LEU A 61 -8.26 -10.25 33.15
CA LEU A 61 -7.95 -8.87 32.73
C LEU A 61 -8.28 -7.86 33.84
N ILE A 62 -9.38 -8.06 34.57
CA ILE A 62 -9.74 -7.24 35.73
C ILE A 62 -8.67 -7.36 36.81
N SER A 63 -8.28 -8.58 37.20
CA SER A 63 -7.27 -8.78 38.25
C SER A 63 -5.93 -8.12 37.90
N VAL A 64 -5.49 -8.26 36.64
CA VAL A 64 -4.27 -7.62 36.15
C VAL A 64 -4.36 -6.09 36.22
N ILE A 65 -5.53 -5.50 35.97
CA ILE A 65 -5.72 -4.05 36.08
C ILE A 65 -5.76 -3.60 37.54
N GLU A 66 -6.43 -4.36 38.42
CA GLU A 66 -6.50 -4.09 39.86
C GLU A 66 -5.12 -4.15 40.54
N GLU A 67 -4.22 -5.01 40.04
CA GLU A 67 -2.81 -5.07 40.45
C GLU A 67 -1.98 -3.85 40.02
N GLY A 68 -2.59 -2.86 39.35
CA GLY A 68 -1.93 -1.63 38.95
C GLY A 68 -1.33 -1.64 37.56
N LYS A 69 -1.79 -2.54 36.68
CA LYS A 69 -1.37 -2.62 35.28
C LYS A 69 -2.47 -2.07 34.37
N ALA A 70 -2.13 -1.80 33.12
CA ALA A 70 -3.06 -1.45 32.07
C ALA A 70 -2.91 -2.39 30.89
N VAL A 71 -4.01 -2.58 30.17
CA VAL A 71 -4.07 -3.40 28.96
C VAL A 71 -4.06 -2.46 27.77
N GLY A 72 -2.97 -2.49 27.00
CA GLY A 72 -2.82 -1.72 25.78
C GLY A 72 -3.05 -2.58 24.55
N ILE A 73 -3.61 -2.00 23.48
CA ILE A 73 -3.66 -2.60 22.14
C ILE A 73 -2.77 -1.76 21.24
N ARG A 74 -1.59 -2.30 20.96
CA ARG A 74 -0.60 -1.68 20.09
C ARG A 74 -0.85 -2.10 18.65
N ILE A 75 -0.99 -1.11 17.77
CA ILE A 75 -1.20 -1.31 16.32
C ILE A 75 -0.11 -0.55 15.58
N PHE A 76 0.71 -1.25 14.79
CA PHE A 76 1.64 -0.58 13.88
C PHE A 76 0.87 0.17 12.79
N GLU A 77 1.06 1.49 12.72
CA GLU A 77 0.51 2.34 11.67
C GLU A 77 1.46 2.47 10.48
N LYS A 78 2.70 2.01 10.60
CA LYS A 78 3.65 1.79 9.50
C LYS A 78 4.38 0.48 9.74
N THR A 79 4.58 -0.30 8.68
CA THR A 79 5.42 -1.48 8.72
C THR A 79 6.86 -1.07 9.05
N PRO A 80 7.53 -1.73 10.03
CA PRO A 80 8.92 -1.43 10.34
C PRO A 80 9.85 -1.62 9.13
N ASP A 81 10.79 -0.69 8.90
CA ASP A 81 11.67 -0.68 7.72
C ASP A 81 12.51 -1.97 7.60
N ALA A 82 12.96 -2.53 8.73
CA ALA A 82 13.68 -3.80 8.74
C ALA A 82 12.84 -4.97 8.18
N LEU A 83 11.53 -4.93 8.41
CA LEU A 83 10.61 -5.93 7.88
C LEU A 83 10.31 -5.69 6.40
N LEU A 84 10.10 -4.42 6.00
CA LEU A 84 9.94 -4.07 4.59
C LEU A 84 11.16 -4.50 3.77
N LYS A 85 12.36 -4.23 4.30
CA LYS A 85 13.62 -4.68 3.70
C LYS A 85 13.67 -6.20 3.57
N ALA A 86 13.38 -6.95 4.63
CA ALA A 86 13.40 -8.42 4.58
C ALA A 86 12.43 -8.99 3.52
N VAL A 87 11.21 -8.44 3.42
CA VAL A 87 10.23 -8.84 2.39
C VAL A 87 10.73 -8.48 0.99
N SER A 88 11.31 -7.30 0.82
CA SER A 88 11.87 -6.84 -0.44
C SER A 88 13.06 -7.70 -0.88
N ASP A 89 13.99 -8.00 0.02
CA ASP A 89 15.19 -8.79 -0.24
C ASP A 89 14.84 -10.21 -0.70
N ILE A 90 13.93 -10.90 0.01
CA ILE A 90 13.42 -12.21 -0.41
C ILE A 90 12.73 -12.12 -1.78
N SER A 91 11.91 -11.10 -1.99
CA SER A 91 11.17 -10.92 -3.23
C SER A 91 12.12 -10.74 -4.43
N ILE A 92 13.13 -9.88 -4.29
CA ILE A 92 14.09 -9.55 -5.35
C ILE A 92 15.04 -10.71 -5.62
N HIS A 93 15.59 -11.33 -4.58
CA HIS A 93 16.71 -12.25 -4.73
C HIS A 93 16.32 -13.72 -4.90
N SER A 94 15.07 -14.09 -4.63
CA SER A 94 14.59 -15.47 -4.74
C SER A 94 13.22 -15.61 -5.39
N GLN A 95 12.32 -14.64 -5.26
CA GLN A 95 10.91 -14.83 -5.64
C GLN A 95 10.49 -14.03 -6.88
N HIS A 96 11.43 -13.64 -7.75
CA HIS A 96 11.17 -12.91 -8.99
C HIS A 96 10.22 -11.71 -8.81
N PHE A 97 10.45 -10.92 -7.75
CA PHE A 97 9.65 -9.74 -7.40
C PHE A 97 8.19 -10.02 -7.00
N CYS A 98 7.78 -11.29 -6.90
CA CYS A 98 6.47 -11.69 -6.39
C CYS A 98 6.48 -11.72 -4.85
N ILE A 99 5.37 -11.26 -4.26
CA ILE A 99 5.14 -11.25 -2.81
C ILE A 99 3.85 -12.02 -2.48
N THR A 100 2.80 -11.90 -3.29
CA THR A 100 1.49 -12.54 -3.05
C THR A 100 1.54 -14.06 -3.08
N THR A 101 2.53 -14.60 -3.76
CA THR A 101 2.70 -16.02 -4.00
C THR A 101 3.19 -16.78 -2.76
N TRP A 102 3.89 -16.12 -1.84
CA TRP A 102 4.52 -16.77 -0.67
C TRP A 102 4.21 -16.09 0.67
N LEU A 103 4.19 -14.76 0.75
CA LEU A 103 4.05 -14.06 2.04
C LEU A 103 2.71 -14.40 2.76
N PRO A 104 1.57 -14.46 2.07
CA PRO A 104 0.32 -14.88 2.72
C PRO A 104 0.38 -16.31 3.25
N GLN A 105 1.03 -17.23 2.53
CA GLN A 105 1.15 -18.63 2.95
C GLN A 105 2.10 -18.77 4.14
N LEU A 106 3.18 -17.99 4.17
CA LEU A 106 4.10 -17.92 5.30
C LEU A 106 3.38 -17.43 6.57
N LEU A 107 2.64 -16.33 6.48
CA LEU A 107 2.02 -15.72 7.64
C LEU A 107 0.77 -16.49 8.11
N LYS A 108 -0.02 -17.08 7.20
CA LYS A 108 -1.23 -17.84 7.57
C LYS A 108 -0.94 -19.29 7.96
N ASP A 109 -0.16 -19.98 7.16
CA ASP A 109 0.02 -21.43 7.26
C ASP A 109 1.41 -21.82 7.80
N GLY A 110 2.31 -20.85 8.02
CA GLY A 110 3.70 -21.13 8.38
C GLY A 110 4.52 -21.74 7.24
N LYS A 111 3.99 -21.79 6.01
CA LYS A 111 4.68 -22.38 4.85
C LYS A 111 5.81 -21.45 4.39
N LYS A 112 7.05 -21.89 4.59
CA LYS A 112 8.24 -21.15 4.17
C LYS A 112 8.32 -21.09 2.63
N PRO A 113 8.77 -19.96 2.05
CA PRO A 113 9.11 -19.92 0.64
C PRO A 113 10.24 -20.92 0.34
N LEU A 114 10.24 -21.48 -0.86
CA LEU A 114 11.29 -22.37 -1.33
C LEU A 114 12.47 -21.53 -1.83
N PHE A 115 13.66 -21.77 -1.26
CA PHE A 115 14.92 -21.17 -1.68
C PHE A 115 15.80 -22.22 -2.36
N THR A 116 16.31 -21.91 -3.55
CA THR A 116 17.26 -22.77 -4.28
C THR A 116 18.70 -22.40 -3.95
N GLU A 117 19.67 -23.26 -4.28
CA GLU A 117 21.08 -22.91 -4.14
C GLU A 117 21.48 -21.68 -4.96
N GLU A 118 20.86 -21.49 -6.13
CA GLU A 118 21.07 -20.32 -6.97
C GLU A 118 20.58 -19.05 -6.29
N ASP A 119 19.43 -19.09 -5.60
CA ASP A 119 18.92 -17.97 -4.83
C ASP A 119 19.92 -17.55 -3.73
N TYR A 120 20.46 -18.52 -2.99
CA TYR A 120 21.45 -18.23 -1.95
C TYR A 120 22.74 -17.63 -2.53
N LYS A 121 23.22 -18.15 -3.67
CA LYS A 121 24.39 -17.59 -4.37
C LYS A 121 24.13 -16.16 -4.82
N HIS A 122 22.95 -15.91 -5.41
CA HIS A 122 22.56 -14.59 -5.90
C HIS A 122 22.37 -13.57 -4.75
N ALA A 123 21.70 -13.96 -3.67
CA ALA A 123 21.52 -13.13 -2.48
C ALA A 123 22.87 -12.80 -1.82
N LYS A 124 23.75 -13.80 -1.67
CA LYS A 124 25.08 -13.62 -1.07
C LYS A 124 25.96 -12.65 -1.87
N ALA A 125 25.88 -12.69 -3.20
CA ALA A 125 26.58 -11.73 -4.07
C ALA A 125 26.16 -10.26 -3.80
N HIS A 126 24.94 -10.06 -3.29
CA HIS A 126 24.40 -8.76 -2.91
C HIS A 126 24.45 -8.48 -1.40
N LYS A 127 25.18 -9.31 -0.62
CA LYS A 127 25.29 -9.22 0.85
C LYS A 127 23.94 -9.35 1.58
N VAL A 128 23.04 -10.16 1.03
CA VAL A 128 21.72 -10.48 1.59
C VAL A 128 21.73 -11.90 2.17
N ASP A 129 21.04 -12.09 3.29
CA ASP A 129 20.89 -13.37 3.98
C ASP A 129 19.38 -13.71 4.08
N LEU A 130 18.95 -14.64 3.20
CA LEU A 130 17.55 -15.00 3.05
C LEU A 130 16.96 -15.65 4.31
N ASP A 131 17.75 -16.41 5.07
CA ASP A 131 17.30 -17.05 6.30
C ASP A 131 17.11 -16.02 7.41
N LYS A 132 18.04 -15.07 7.52
CA LYS A 132 17.91 -13.96 8.45
C LYS A 132 16.69 -13.10 8.15
N ASP A 133 16.44 -12.82 6.88
CA ASP A 133 15.26 -12.05 6.45
C ASP A 133 13.97 -12.80 6.74
N LEU A 134 13.93 -14.11 6.46
CA LEU A 134 12.78 -14.95 6.79
C LEU A 134 12.49 -14.98 8.30
N ASN A 135 13.53 -15.12 9.11
CA ASN A 135 13.42 -15.08 10.57
C ASN A 135 12.97 -13.71 11.08
N THR A 136 13.39 -12.63 10.42
CA THR A 136 12.92 -11.28 10.71
C THR A 136 11.40 -11.20 10.48
N ILE A 137 10.90 -11.67 9.34
CA ILE A 137 9.45 -11.71 9.05
C ILE A 137 8.68 -12.49 10.11
N LEU A 138 9.15 -13.69 10.44
CA LEU A 138 8.52 -14.55 11.44
C LEU A 138 8.51 -13.93 12.84
N ARG A 139 9.56 -13.18 13.21
CA ARG A 139 9.65 -12.48 14.50
C ARG A 139 8.64 -11.33 14.61
N TYR A 140 8.33 -10.66 13.50
CA TYR A 140 7.38 -9.55 13.48
C TYR A 140 5.92 -9.98 13.32
N LYS A 141 5.64 -11.25 12.99
CA LYS A 141 4.29 -11.73 12.68
C LYS A 141 3.26 -11.38 13.76
N THR A 142 3.59 -11.48 15.05
CA THR A 142 2.66 -11.17 16.14
C THR A 142 2.71 -9.71 16.61
N LYS A 143 3.65 -8.89 16.12
CA LYS A 143 3.93 -7.56 16.68
C LYS A 143 3.09 -6.43 16.10
N PHE A 144 2.49 -6.62 14.93
CA PHE A 144 1.69 -5.59 14.24
C PHE A 144 0.43 -5.19 14.97
N LYS A 145 -0.19 -6.15 15.63
CA LYS A 145 -1.43 -5.93 16.33
C LYS A 145 -1.43 -6.84 17.54
N GLN A 146 -0.99 -6.27 18.65
CA GLN A 146 -0.74 -7.02 19.87
C GLN A 146 -1.34 -6.30 21.06
N ILE A 147 -1.86 -7.12 21.97
CA ILE A 147 -2.12 -6.75 23.34
C ILE A 147 -0.78 -6.69 24.06
N VAL A 148 -0.61 -5.64 24.84
CA VAL A 148 0.56 -5.38 25.68
C VAL A 148 0.08 -5.03 27.08
N LEU A 149 0.88 -5.34 28.08
CA LEU A 149 0.67 -4.81 29.43
C LEU A 149 1.54 -3.58 29.63
N ILE A 150 0.98 -2.62 30.33
CA ILE A 150 1.63 -1.37 30.71
C ILE A 150 1.64 -1.34 32.22
N ASP A 151 2.81 -1.40 32.81
CA ASP A 151 2.95 -1.34 34.26
C ASP A 151 2.82 0.13 34.72
N ILE A 152 1.68 0.49 35.34
CA ILE A 152 1.42 1.86 35.78
C ILE A 152 2.06 2.11 37.15
N ASN A 153 2.11 1.07 37.99
CA ASN A 153 2.54 1.16 39.38
C ASN A 153 3.99 0.71 39.60
N ASN A 154 4.70 0.34 38.54
CA ASN A 154 6.11 -0.06 38.57
C ASN A 154 6.34 -1.33 39.42
N THR A 155 5.35 -2.24 39.42
CA THR A 155 5.37 -3.51 40.17
C THR A 155 6.09 -4.64 39.44
N GLY A 156 6.44 -4.43 38.17
CA GLY A 156 7.01 -5.41 37.25
C GLY A 156 5.94 -6.28 36.58
N ILE A 157 6.24 -6.73 35.36
CA ILE A 157 5.40 -7.70 34.64
C ILE A 157 5.92 -9.10 34.88
N THR A 158 5.08 -9.96 35.47
CA THR A 158 5.46 -11.34 35.80
C THR A 158 5.45 -12.25 34.58
N LYS A 159 6.12 -13.41 34.66
CA LYS A 159 6.11 -14.40 33.56
C LYS A 159 4.70 -14.91 33.25
N HIS A 160 3.89 -15.15 34.27
CA HIS A 160 2.51 -15.59 34.11
C HIS A 160 1.66 -14.55 33.35
N GLU A 161 1.88 -13.26 33.61
CA GLU A 161 1.23 -12.18 32.86
C GLU A 161 1.71 -12.09 31.40
N GLN A 162 3.01 -12.30 31.16
CA GLN A 162 3.55 -12.37 29.80
C GLN A 162 2.94 -13.55 29.02
N ASP A 163 2.83 -14.71 29.64
CA ASP A 163 2.22 -15.90 29.07
C ASP A 163 0.72 -15.68 28.79
N PHE A 164 0.01 -14.99 29.71
CA PHE A 164 -1.39 -14.60 29.50
C PHE A 164 -1.55 -13.69 28.29
N VAL A 165 -0.72 -12.63 28.17
CA VAL A 165 -0.77 -11.72 27.02
C VAL A 165 -0.41 -12.42 25.72
N ALA A 166 0.58 -13.32 25.74
CA ALA A 166 0.95 -14.12 24.59
C ALA A 166 -0.25 -14.96 24.10
N HIS A 167 -0.96 -15.60 25.04
CA HIS A 167 -2.19 -16.34 24.73
C HIS A 167 -3.29 -15.46 24.12
N LEU A 168 -3.52 -14.25 24.66
CA LEU A 168 -4.48 -13.32 24.07
C LEU A 168 -4.11 -12.92 22.63
N ASN A 169 -2.81 -12.76 22.36
CA ASN A 169 -2.31 -12.45 21.02
C ASN A 169 -2.46 -13.61 20.04
N GLU A 170 -2.34 -14.85 20.49
CA GLU A 170 -2.60 -16.05 19.69
C GLU A 170 -4.08 -16.13 19.26
N ILE A 171 -5.01 -15.79 20.16
CA ILE A 171 -6.45 -15.69 19.83
C ILE A 171 -6.69 -14.64 18.74
N LEU A 172 -6.00 -13.51 18.79
CA LEU A 172 -6.19 -12.41 17.85
C LEU A 172 -5.54 -12.66 16.48
N TYR A 173 -4.45 -13.42 16.43
CA TYR A 173 -3.60 -13.57 15.25
C TYR A 173 -4.33 -14.03 13.97
N PRO A 174 -5.22 -15.05 13.99
CA PRO A 174 -5.94 -15.49 12.78
C PRO A 174 -6.80 -14.40 12.14
N LEU A 175 -7.22 -13.40 12.90
CA LEU A 175 -7.97 -12.24 12.38
C LEU A 175 -7.04 -11.10 11.98
N ALA A 176 -5.94 -10.91 12.72
CA ALA A 176 -4.94 -9.89 12.43
C ALA A 176 -4.11 -10.21 11.17
N VAL A 177 -3.87 -11.47 10.85
CA VAL A 177 -2.94 -11.89 9.79
C VAL A 177 -3.25 -11.26 8.43
N ASP A 178 -4.52 -11.14 8.05
CA ASP A 178 -4.91 -10.52 6.79
C ASP A 178 -4.66 -9.01 6.78
N TYR A 179 -4.87 -8.34 7.92
CA TYR A 179 -4.50 -6.94 8.09
C TYR A 179 -2.98 -6.75 8.00
N ILE A 180 -2.21 -7.66 8.59
CA ILE A 180 -0.74 -7.64 8.59
C ILE A 180 -0.19 -7.81 7.17
N ILE A 181 -0.64 -8.85 6.47
CA ILE A 181 -0.27 -9.11 5.07
C ILE A 181 -0.56 -7.87 4.23
N PHE A 182 -1.77 -7.33 4.36
CA PHE A 182 -2.18 -6.14 3.63
C PHE A 182 -1.29 -4.94 3.94
N ARG A 183 -0.99 -4.69 5.23
CA ARG A 183 -0.18 -3.57 5.68
C ARG A 183 1.24 -3.64 5.13
N ILE A 184 1.88 -4.80 5.24
CA ILE A 184 3.22 -5.06 4.71
C ILE A 184 3.25 -4.79 3.21
N ILE A 185 2.29 -5.36 2.47
CA ILE A 185 2.21 -5.21 1.02
C ILE A 185 1.98 -3.75 0.62
N SER A 186 1.06 -3.06 1.31
CA SER A 186 0.72 -1.68 1.04
C SER A 186 1.88 -0.72 1.35
N ASP A 187 2.56 -0.91 2.48
CA ASP A 187 3.69 -0.05 2.88
C ASP A 187 4.93 -0.32 2.01
N ASN A 188 5.20 -1.59 1.66
CA ASN A 188 6.25 -1.94 0.70
C ASN A 188 6.00 -1.32 -0.68
N ALA A 189 4.74 -1.25 -1.09
CA ALA A 189 4.33 -0.53 -2.29
C ALA A 189 4.46 0.99 -2.13
N HIS A 190 4.16 1.53 -0.94
CA HIS A 190 4.22 2.97 -0.64
C HIS A 190 5.66 3.51 -0.62
N GLU A 191 6.62 2.81 -0.02
CA GLU A 191 8.04 3.19 -0.08
C GLU A 191 8.56 3.23 -1.53
N ARG A 192 7.99 2.41 -2.41
CA ARG A 192 8.29 2.41 -3.85
C ARG A 192 7.52 3.49 -4.64
N THR A 193 6.55 4.19 -4.03
CA THR A 193 5.63 5.11 -4.72
C THR A 193 5.49 6.48 -4.06
N ALA A 194 6.54 6.99 -3.41
CA ALA A 194 6.64 8.37 -2.90
C ALA A 194 6.36 9.50 -3.95
N ILE A 195 6.12 9.11 -5.20
CA ILE A 195 5.85 9.91 -6.38
C ILE A 195 4.48 10.62 -6.33
N ALA A 196 3.45 10.00 -5.73
CA ALA A 196 2.07 10.53 -5.79
C ALA A 196 1.91 11.92 -5.13
N GLN A 197 2.64 12.22 -4.06
CA GLN A 197 2.60 13.54 -3.41
C GLN A 197 3.35 14.62 -4.19
N ASN A 198 4.38 14.25 -4.94
CA ASN A 198 5.14 15.17 -5.77
C ASN A 198 4.38 15.56 -7.04
N ILE A 199 3.57 14.64 -7.57
CA ILE A 199 2.72 14.92 -8.73
C ILE A 199 1.62 15.94 -8.41
N ILE A 200 0.89 15.77 -7.30
CA ILE A 200 -0.16 16.72 -6.90
C ILE A 200 0.43 18.13 -6.68
N LYS A 201 1.65 18.22 -6.14
CA LYS A 201 2.39 19.49 -6.04
C LYS A 201 2.79 20.03 -7.41
N GLY A 202 3.12 19.16 -8.37
CA GLY A 202 3.40 19.50 -9.76
C GLY A 202 2.23 20.19 -10.46
N MET A 203 0.98 19.79 -10.19
CA MET A 203 -0.22 20.39 -10.80
C MET A 203 -0.35 21.91 -10.53
N LEU A 204 0.13 22.38 -9.37
CA LEU A 204 0.15 23.82 -9.03
C LEU A 204 1.04 24.64 -9.96
N PHE A 205 2.02 24.00 -10.61
CA PHE A 205 2.90 24.63 -11.59
C PHE A 205 2.44 24.34 -13.03
N VAL A 206 1.97 23.12 -13.31
CA VAL A 206 1.52 22.72 -14.65
C VAL A 206 0.30 23.52 -15.12
N GLY A 207 -0.69 23.74 -14.24
CA GLY A 207 -1.91 24.48 -14.58
C GLY A 207 -1.66 25.91 -15.09
N PRO A 208 -0.94 26.76 -14.33
CA PRO A 208 -0.60 28.12 -14.77
C PRO A 208 0.20 28.14 -16.07
N ILE A 209 1.21 27.27 -16.21
CA ILE A 209 2.07 27.24 -17.41
C ILE A 209 1.26 26.79 -18.63
N ALA A 210 0.47 25.73 -18.51
CA ALA A 210 -0.43 25.29 -19.56
C ALA A 210 -1.43 26.38 -19.96
N HIS A 211 -1.94 27.14 -18.99
CA HIS A 211 -2.91 28.21 -19.24
C HIS A 211 -2.28 29.37 -20.01
N ILE A 212 -1.06 29.76 -19.62
CA ILE A 212 -0.29 30.77 -20.34
C ILE A 212 0.01 30.28 -21.76
N LEU A 213 0.55 29.07 -21.92
CA LEU A 213 0.89 28.53 -23.24
C LEU A 213 -0.33 28.44 -24.16
N GLU A 214 -1.48 28.00 -23.65
CA GLU A 214 -2.71 27.90 -24.43
C GLU A 214 -3.24 29.28 -24.84
N LYS A 215 -3.03 30.31 -24.01
CA LYS A 215 -3.43 31.70 -24.31
C LYS A 215 -2.55 32.34 -25.39
N TYR A 216 -1.26 32.01 -25.44
CA TYR A 216 -0.31 32.58 -26.40
C TYR A 216 -0.21 31.78 -27.71
N SER A 217 -0.40 30.47 -27.67
CA SER A 217 -0.42 29.62 -28.86
C SER A 217 -1.32 28.41 -28.64
N HIS A 218 -2.49 28.42 -29.28
CA HIS A 218 -3.46 27.33 -29.20
C HIS A 218 -2.81 25.97 -29.49
N GLY A 219 -3.13 24.98 -28.66
CA GLY A 219 -2.60 23.62 -28.74
C GLY A 219 -1.28 23.38 -27.98
N PHE A 220 -0.45 24.39 -27.70
CA PHE A 220 0.78 24.20 -26.93
C PHE A 220 0.52 23.94 -25.45
N GLY A 221 -0.54 24.54 -24.89
CA GLY A 221 -0.95 24.24 -23.52
C GLY A 221 -1.42 22.79 -23.38
N LYS A 222 -2.09 22.24 -24.41
CA LYS A 222 -2.49 20.83 -24.47
C LYS A 222 -1.28 19.89 -24.54
N ILE A 223 -0.32 20.17 -25.43
CA ILE A 223 0.94 19.40 -25.49
C ILE A 223 1.64 19.41 -24.13
N PHE A 224 1.80 20.60 -23.54
CA PHE A 224 2.50 20.74 -22.27
C PHE A 224 1.78 20.01 -21.13
N ALA A 225 0.46 20.18 -21.01
CA ALA A 225 -0.32 19.51 -19.97
C ALA A 225 -0.30 17.98 -20.11
N ALA A 226 -0.41 17.45 -21.34
CA ALA A 226 -0.34 16.02 -21.60
C ALA A 226 1.06 15.43 -21.36
N SER A 227 2.12 16.23 -21.57
CA SER A 227 3.50 15.75 -21.46
C SER A 227 4.10 15.93 -20.06
N ALA A 228 3.71 16.98 -19.34
CA ALA A 228 4.37 17.36 -18.10
C ALA A 228 4.21 16.31 -17.00
N ASP A 229 2.98 15.82 -16.78
CA ASP A 229 2.74 14.83 -15.72
C ASP A 229 3.37 13.47 -16.06
N ASP A 230 3.13 13.01 -17.29
CA ASP A 230 3.67 11.75 -17.83
C ASP A 230 5.22 11.71 -17.80
N LEU A 231 5.89 12.81 -18.17
CA LEU A 231 7.36 12.91 -18.09
C LEU A 231 7.86 12.97 -16.65
N MET A 232 7.19 13.72 -15.76
CA MET A 232 7.58 13.81 -14.35
C MET A 232 7.43 12.46 -13.64
N GLY A 233 6.36 11.71 -13.92
CA GLY A 233 6.13 10.37 -13.40
C GLY A 233 7.20 9.38 -13.86
N GLU A 234 7.46 9.31 -15.17
CA GLU A 234 8.43 8.37 -15.73
C GLU A 234 9.89 8.72 -15.36
N THR A 235 10.24 10.00 -15.29
CA THR A 235 11.58 10.41 -14.81
C THR A 235 11.79 10.06 -13.34
N ALA A 236 10.78 10.22 -12.49
CA ALA A 236 10.84 9.78 -11.09
C ALA A 236 11.04 8.26 -11.00
N GLU A 237 10.36 7.48 -11.84
CA GLU A 237 10.52 6.03 -11.87
C GLU A 237 11.92 5.60 -12.37
N LEU A 238 12.44 6.24 -13.43
CA LEU A 238 13.79 6.01 -13.93
C LEU A 238 14.86 6.35 -12.89
N MET A 239 14.68 7.45 -12.14
CA MET A 239 15.57 7.83 -11.05
C MET A 239 15.50 6.85 -9.88
N ALA A 240 14.30 6.38 -9.52
CA ALA A 240 14.12 5.37 -8.49
C ALA A 240 14.83 4.06 -8.86
N LEU A 241 14.64 3.56 -10.09
CA LEU A 241 15.33 2.39 -10.61
C LEU A 241 16.86 2.59 -10.64
N ARG A 242 17.33 3.78 -11.03
CA ARG A 242 18.77 4.09 -11.01
C ARG A 242 19.34 4.07 -9.58
N GLY A 243 18.59 4.61 -8.62
CA GLY A 243 18.91 4.58 -7.19
C GLY A 243 18.90 3.16 -6.61
N SER A 244 18.05 2.27 -7.12
CA SER A 244 18.01 0.85 -6.78
C SER A 244 19.10 0.00 -7.46
N GLY A 245 20.06 0.61 -8.16
CA GLY A 245 21.23 -0.08 -8.71
C GLY A 245 21.09 -0.62 -10.14
N PHE A 246 19.98 -0.35 -10.83
CA PHE A 246 19.85 -0.74 -12.25
C PHE A 246 20.86 0.01 -13.13
N SER A 247 21.47 -0.71 -14.07
CA SER A 247 22.43 -0.12 -15.01
C SER A 247 21.73 0.78 -16.04
N TRP A 248 22.42 1.84 -16.48
CA TRP A 248 21.92 2.72 -17.55
C TRP A 248 21.56 1.96 -18.83
N LYS A 249 22.25 0.85 -19.14
CA LYS A 249 21.93 0.00 -20.28
C LYS A 249 20.52 -0.61 -20.18
N PHE A 250 20.08 -0.93 -18.97
CA PHE A 250 18.73 -1.46 -18.73
C PHE A 250 17.67 -0.35 -18.88
N LEU A 251 17.92 0.83 -18.31
CA LEU A 251 17.04 2.00 -18.42
C LEU A 251 16.89 2.47 -19.88
N LEU A 252 17.98 2.47 -20.65
CA LEU A 252 17.98 2.82 -22.07
C LEU A 252 17.15 1.86 -22.93
N LYS A 253 17.03 0.57 -22.57
CA LYS A 253 16.14 -0.36 -23.28
C LYS A 253 14.67 0.03 -23.11
N ARG A 254 14.28 0.53 -21.93
CA ARG A 254 12.92 1.00 -21.65
C ARG A 254 12.57 2.23 -22.49
N LEU A 255 13.52 3.17 -22.63
CA LEU A 255 13.34 4.37 -23.47
C LEU A 255 13.01 4.05 -24.93
N LYS A 256 13.47 2.92 -25.49
CA LYS A 256 13.12 2.51 -26.86
C LYS A 256 11.63 2.26 -27.07
N ILE A 257 10.90 1.90 -26.01
CA ILE A 257 9.45 1.69 -26.04
C ILE A 257 8.73 2.99 -25.71
N LEU A 258 9.22 3.73 -24.72
CA LEU A 258 8.58 4.94 -24.23
C LEU A 258 8.67 6.11 -25.21
N VAL A 259 9.81 6.31 -25.89
CA VAL A 259 9.98 7.45 -26.80
C VAL A 259 8.97 7.45 -27.96
N PRO A 260 8.73 6.35 -28.69
CA PRO A 260 7.68 6.31 -29.71
C PRO A 260 6.28 6.64 -29.17
N ILE A 261 5.97 6.17 -27.97
CA ILE A 261 4.67 6.40 -27.32
C ILE A 261 4.52 7.85 -26.90
N PHE A 262 5.59 8.44 -26.36
CA PHE A 262 5.63 9.87 -26.05
C PHE A 262 5.43 10.74 -27.30
N ILE A 263 6.07 10.38 -28.42
CA ILE A 263 5.90 11.08 -29.70
C ILE A 263 4.45 10.97 -30.17
N LEU A 264 3.87 9.76 -30.12
CA LEU A 264 2.47 9.52 -30.50
C LEU A 264 1.50 10.34 -29.63
N ALA A 265 1.73 10.35 -28.31
CA ALA A 265 0.96 11.12 -27.34
C ALA A 265 1.04 12.63 -27.60
N THR A 266 2.25 13.14 -27.80
CA THR A 266 2.49 14.56 -28.12
C THR A 266 1.79 14.95 -29.41
N TYR A 267 1.88 14.11 -30.44
CA TYR A 267 1.19 14.32 -31.71
C TYR A 267 -0.34 14.27 -31.56
N GLY A 268 -0.86 13.32 -30.78
CA GLY A 268 -2.27 13.22 -30.44
C GLY A 268 -2.77 14.49 -29.75
N ALA A 269 -2.08 14.96 -28.72
CA ALA A 269 -2.40 16.18 -27.99
C ALA A 269 -2.39 17.43 -28.89
N TYR A 270 -1.43 17.52 -29.83
CA TYR A 270 -1.40 18.59 -30.84
C TYR A 270 -2.62 18.55 -31.77
N LYS A 271 -3.04 17.34 -32.20
CA LYS A 271 -4.19 17.17 -33.09
C LYS A 271 -5.55 17.49 -32.48
N VAL A 272 -5.63 17.59 -31.15
CA VAL A 272 -6.87 17.97 -30.44
C VAL A 272 -7.42 19.30 -30.94
N GLU A 273 -6.57 20.29 -31.21
CA GLU A 273 -7.01 21.62 -31.67
C GLU A 273 -7.71 21.54 -33.03
N HIS A 274 -7.15 20.78 -33.96
CA HIS A 274 -7.76 20.59 -35.27
C HIS A 274 -9.13 19.91 -35.17
N LEU A 275 -9.31 18.98 -34.23
CA LEU A 275 -10.60 18.33 -34.00
C LEU A 275 -11.63 19.28 -33.37
N LEU A 276 -11.20 20.15 -32.44
CA LEU A 276 -12.06 21.17 -31.85
C LEU A 276 -12.57 22.16 -32.90
N VAL A 277 -11.67 22.66 -33.76
CA VAL A 277 -12.01 23.59 -34.86
C VAL A 277 -12.94 22.93 -35.89
N ALA A 278 -12.74 21.64 -36.18
CA ALA A 278 -13.61 20.89 -37.09
C ALA A 278 -14.98 20.51 -36.47
N GLY A 279 -15.26 20.88 -35.22
CA GLY A 279 -16.52 20.55 -34.53
C GLY A 279 -16.60 19.11 -34.00
N HIS A 280 -15.51 18.34 -34.06
CA HIS A 280 -15.42 16.97 -33.55
C HIS A 280 -15.11 16.94 -32.04
N ILE A 281 -15.94 17.60 -31.25
CA ILE A 281 -15.69 17.90 -29.82
C ILE A 281 -15.45 16.64 -28.98
N ILE A 282 -16.28 15.60 -29.13
CA ILE A 282 -16.15 14.35 -28.35
C ILE A 282 -14.83 13.64 -28.68
N TYR A 283 -14.48 13.55 -29.96
CA TYR A 283 -13.23 12.92 -30.39
C TYR A 283 -12.00 13.69 -29.92
N ALA A 284 -12.07 15.03 -29.90
CA ALA A 284 -11.02 15.87 -29.33
C ALA A 284 -10.79 15.55 -27.85
N GLY A 285 -11.87 15.40 -27.08
CA GLY A 285 -11.80 15.01 -25.67
C GLY A 285 -11.20 13.62 -25.45
N ILE A 286 -11.65 12.61 -26.22
CA ILE A 286 -11.09 11.25 -26.16
C ILE A 286 -9.59 11.26 -26.48
N LEU A 287 -9.22 11.92 -27.59
CA LEU A 287 -7.84 11.96 -28.05
C LEU A 287 -6.94 12.65 -27.02
N PHE A 288 -7.39 13.76 -26.43
CA PHE A 288 -6.64 14.44 -25.39
C PHE A 288 -6.44 13.56 -24.15
N GLY A 289 -7.53 12.97 -23.63
CA GLY A 289 -7.47 12.12 -22.45
C GLY A 289 -6.61 10.87 -22.65
N LEU A 290 -6.63 10.24 -23.83
CA LEU A 290 -5.72 9.12 -24.13
C LEU A 290 -4.27 9.58 -24.28
N SER A 291 -4.06 10.73 -24.91
CA SER A 291 -2.71 11.27 -25.12
C SER A 291 -2.04 11.63 -23.79
N SER A 292 -2.81 12.10 -22.81
CA SER A 292 -2.26 12.57 -21.54
C SER A 292 -1.92 11.48 -20.53
N VAL A 293 -2.29 10.23 -20.79
CA VAL A 293 -1.98 9.07 -19.92
C VAL A 293 -1.32 7.93 -20.71
N ALA A 294 -0.80 8.24 -21.91
CA ALA A 294 -0.36 7.22 -22.85
C ALA A 294 0.87 6.47 -22.33
N LEU A 295 1.85 7.19 -21.76
CA LEU A 295 3.06 6.58 -21.24
C LEU A 295 2.76 5.70 -20.03
N SER A 296 1.92 6.20 -19.15
CA SER A 296 1.63 5.57 -17.89
C SER A 296 0.71 4.35 -18.02
N LEU A 297 -0.30 4.42 -18.89
CA LEU A 297 -1.09 3.26 -19.30
C LEU A 297 -0.21 2.18 -19.92
N THR A 298 0.78 2.57 -20.74
CA THR A 298 1.75 1.63 -21.31
C THR A 298 2.58 0.99 -20.20
N THR A 299 3.10 1.77 -19.27
CA THR A 299 3.87 1.27 -18.12
C THR A 299 3.06 0.28 -17.29
N ALA A 300 1.78 0.56 -17.03
CA ALA A 300 0.87 -0.35 -16.33
C ALA A 300 0.60 -1.66 -17.10
N ILE A 301 0.51 -1.62 -18.43
CA ILE A 301 0.35 -2.84 -19.24
C ILE A 301 1.65 -3.66 -19.24
N LEU A 302 2.80 -3.00 -19.37
CA LEU A 302 4.11 -3.65 -19.36
C LEU A 302 4.40 -4.33 -18.02
N SER A 303 3.99 -3.74 -16.89
CA SER A 303 4.19 -4.35 -15.57
C SER A 303 3.43 -5.67 -15.41
N ILE A 304 2.21 -5.77 -15.93
CA ILE A 304 1.45 -7.03 -15.95
C ILE A 304 2.22 -8.10 -16.73
N SER A 305 2.78 -7.74 -17.88
CA SER A 305 3.61 -8.65 -18.67
C SER A 305 4.86 -9.09 -17.90
N MET A 306 5.55 -8.18 -17.22
CA MET A 306 6.73 -8.53 -16.39
C MET A 306 6.37 -9.50 -15.26
N TYR A 307 5.25 -9.29 -14.57
CA TYR A 307 4.80 -10.21 -13.53
C TYR A 307 4.33 -11.55 -14.10
N TYR A 308 3.75 -11.58 -15.30
CA TYR A 308 3.44 -12.83 -15.99
C TYR A 308 4.71 -13.69 -16.16
N HIS A 309 5.79 -13.12 -16.69
CA HIS A 309 7.06 -13.83 -16.85
C HIS A 309 7.68 -14.25 -15.51
N SER A 310 7.51 -13.42 -14.47
CA SER A 310 7.97 -13.72 -13.11
C SER A 310 7.24 -14.94 -12.52
N VAL A 311 5.92 -15.02 -12.71
CA VAL A 311 5.11 -16.18 -12.32
C VAL A 311 5.52 -17.43 -13.12
N GLU A 312 5.82 -17.28 -14.41
CA GLU A 312 6.32 -18.40 -15.22
C GLU A 312 7.68 -18.93 -14.73
N ALA A 313 8.60 -18.04 -14.36
CA ALA A 313 9.88 -18.42 -13.79
C ALA A 313 9.71 -19.20 -12.48
N LEU A 314 8.84 -18.73 -11.58
CA LEU A 314 8.52 -19.42 -10.32
C LEU A 314 7.93 -20.82 -10.55
N ILE A 315 7.09 -21.00 -11.57
CA ILE A 315 6.53 -22.30 -11.93
C ILE A 315 7.64 -23.22 -12.47
N LYS A 316 8.52 -22.71 -13.35
CA LYS A 316 9.65 -23.46 -13.91
C LYS A 316 10.61 -23.93 -12.81
N GLU A 317 10.84 -23.10 -11.80
CA GLU A 317 11.67 -23.41 -10.62
C GLU A 317 10.95 -24.28 -9.58
N LYS A 318 9.70 -24.70 -9.85
CA LYS A 318 8.86 -25.50 -8.93
C LYS A 318 8.58 -24.80 -7.58
N LYS A 319 8.74 -23.48 -7.51
CA LYS A 319 8.37 -22.64 -6.37
C LYS A 319 6.86 -22.38 -6.32
N LEU A 320 6.19 -22.49 -7.47
CA LEU A 320 4.74 -22.44 -7.62
C LEU A 320 4.21 -23.73 -8.25
N LYS A 321 2.94 -24.04 -7.92
CA LYS A 321 2.21 -25.11 -8.61
C LYS A 321 2.01 -24.74 -10.09
N PRO A 322 1.92 -25.73 -10.99
CA PRO A 322 1.59 -25.48 -12.39
C PRO A 322 0.26 -24.72 -12.51
N HIS A 323 0.28 -23.63 -13.27
CA HIS A 323 -0.89 -22.81 -13.57
C HIS A 323 -1.17 -22.84 -15.07
N THR A 324 -2.44 -22.81 -15.42
CA THR A 324 -2.93 -22.51 -16.77
C THR A 324 -2.56 -21.09 -17.19
N ARG A 325 -2.67 -20.78 -18.48
CA ARG A 325 -2.40 -19.42 -18.99
C ARG A 325 -3.21 -18.35 -18.30
N TRP A 326 -4.50 -18.61 -18.03
CA TRP A 326 -5.40 -17.68 -17.35
C TRP A 326 -5.04 -17.47 -15.89
N GLU A 327 -4.70 -18.53 -15.16
CA GLU A 327 -4.27 -18.43 -13.76
C GLU A 327 -2.98 -17.63 -13.61
N LYS A 328 -2.03 -17.77 -14.54
CA LYS A 328 -0.82 -16.92 -14.58
C LYS A 328 -1.16 -15.44 -14.74
N ILE A 329 -2.10 -15.11 -15.63
CA ILE A 329 -2.56 -13.72 -15.83
C ILE A 329 -3.22 -13.19 -14.57
N ILE A 330 -4.10 -13.99 -13.94
CA ILE A 330 -4.77 -13.61 -12.69
C ILE A 330 -3.74 -13.35 -11.58
N GLU A 331 -2.73 -14.21 -11.43
CA GLU A 331 -1.70 -14.01 -10.40
C GLU A 331 -0.81 -12.79 -10.73
N ALA A 332 -0.50 -12.55 -12.00
CA ALA A 332 0.23 -11.35 -12.42
C ALA A 332 -0.55 -10.06 -12.12
N LEU A 333 -1.85 -10.03 -12.44
CA LEU A 333 -2.74 -8.91 -12.11
C LEU A 333 -2.87 -8.73 -10.60
N ARG A 334 -2.99 -9.83 -9.85
CA ARG A 334 -3.06 -9.80 -8.39
C ARG A 334 -1.79 -9.21 -7.80
N GLN A 335 -0.63 -9.64 -8.30
CA GLN A 335 0.66 -9.14 -7.88
C GLN A 335 0.80 -7.64 -8.22
N ASP A 336 0.40 -7.22 -9.41
CA ASP A 336 0.53 -5.83 -9.84
C ASP A 336 -0.38 -4.88 -9.04
N PHE A 337 -1.66 -5.25 -8.86
CA PHE A 337 -2.64 -4.46 -8.12
C PHE A 337 -2.60 -4.66 -6.61
N THR A 338 -1.61 -5.37 -6.09
CA THR A 338 -1.29 -5.26 -4.67
C THR A 338 -0.78 -3.87 -4.29
N ASN A 339 -0.19 -3.16 -5.26
CA ASN A 339 0.16 -1.76 -5.10
C ASN A 339 -1.09 -0.89 -5.38
N PRO A 340 -1.67 -0.24 -4.36
CA PRO A 340 -2.85 0.60 -4.54
C PRO A 340 -2.61 1.79 -5.47
N ALA A 341 -1.37 2.30 -5.54
CA ALA A 341 -1.04 3.36 -6.47
C ALA A 341 -1.18 2.86 -7.91
N ARG A 342 -0.64 1.68 -8.24
CA ARG A 342 -0.76 1.09 -9.61
C ARG A 342 -2.20 0.78 -10.01
N LEU A 343 -3.00 0.28 -9.08
CA LEU A 343 -4.44 0.11 -9.34
C LEU A 343 -5.09 1.46 -9.65
N GLY A 344 -4.79 2.50 -8.85
CA GLY A 344 -5.32 3.83 -9.07
C GLY A 344 -4.81 4.50 -10.35
N LEU A 345 -3.57 4.23 -10.76
CA LEU A 345 -3.01 4.64 -12.05
C LEU A 345 -3.84 4.04 -13.20
N LEU A 346 -4.10 2.73 -13.17
CA LEU A 346 -4.92 2.08 -14.20
C LEU A 346 -6.35 2.64 -14.24
N ILE A 347 -6.98 2.82 -13.08
CA ILE A 347 -8.33 3.39 -12.98
C ILE A 347 -8.34 4.81 -13.53
N GLY A 348 -7.41 5.67 -13.10
CA GLY A 348 -7.33 7.06 -13.54
C GLY A 348 -6.98 7.20 -15.03
N SER A 349 -6.12 6.34 -15.57
CA SER A 349 -5.84 6.24 -17.00
C SER A 349 -7.09 5.83 -17.80
N SER A 350 -7.87 4.88 -17.29
CA SER A 350 -9.11 4.43 -17.92
C SER A 350 -10.20 5.52 -17.90
N LEU A 351 -10.18 6.41 -16.92
CA LEU A 351 -11.10 7.53 -16.79
C LEU A 351 -10.66 8.78 -17.56
N ALA A 352 -9.39 8.88 -17.96
CA ALA A 352 -8.85 10.06 -18.65
C ALA A 352 -9.65 10.43 -19.90
N PRO A 353 -10.05 9.50 -20.81
CA PRO A 353 -10.86 9.84 -21.97
C PRO A 353 -12.23 10.43 -21.59
N ILE A 354 -12.84 9.93 -20.52
CA ILE A 354 -14.13 10.42 -20.03
C ILE A 354 -13.98 11.86 -19.52
N THR A 355 -12.95 12.14 -18.73
CA THR A 355 -12.70 13.50 -18.26
C THR A 355 -12.34 14.46 -19.39
N GLY A 356 -11.62 13.99 -20.42
CA GLY A 356 -11.34 14.76 -21.63
C GLY A 356 -12.61 15.08 -22.42
N ILE A 357 -13.55 14.13 -22.56
CA ILE A 357 -14.87 14.39 -23.16
C ILE A 357 -15.62 15.47 -22.37
N ILE A 358 -15.67 15.36 -21.04
CA ILE A 358 -16.36 16.34 -20.18
C ILE A 358 -15.76 17.73 -20.35
N ALA A 359 -14.43 17.85 -20.34
CA ALA A 359 -13.74 19.12 -20.55
C ALA A 359 -14.01 19.72 -21.94
N ALA A 360 -14.02 18.88 -22.98
CA ALA A 360 -14.28 19.29 -24.36
C ALA A 360 -15.72 19.76 -24.56
N VAL A 361 -16.71 18.99 -24.09
CA VAL A 361 -18.14 19.33 -24.20
C VAL A 361 -18.48 20.59 -23.40
N SER A 362 -17.78 20.82 -22.28
CA SER A 362 -17.95 22.03 -21.47
C SER A 362 -17.29 23.28 -22.08
N GLY A 363 -16.57 23.15 -23.21
CA GLY A 363 -15.84 24.26 -23.83
C GLY A 363 -14.61 24.73 -23.04
N LEU A 364 -14.15 23.94 -22.06
CA LEU A 364 -13.10 24.32 -21.12
C LEU A 364 -11.69 23.87 -21.53
N MET A 365 -11.54 23.28 -22.73
CA MET A 365 -10.26 22.79 -23.27
C MET A 365 -9.25 23.90 -23.63
N TYR A 366 -9.60 25.17 -23.41
CA TYR A 366 -8.68 26.30 -23.50
C TYR A 366 -8.19 26.78 -22.14
N ASN A 367 -8.72 26.22 -21.05
CA ASN A 367 -8.30 26.54 -19.70
C ASN A 367 -7.20 25.58 -19.24
N GLY A 368 -5.97 26.09 -19.08
CA GLY A 368 -4.84 25.28 -18.63
C GLY A 368 -5.01 24.54 -17.31
N TRP A 369 -5.86 25.03 -16.39
CA TRP A 369 -6.19 24.29 -15.17
C TRP A 369 -7.00 23.03 -15.45
N VAL A 370 -7.93 23.12 -16.41
CA VAL A 370 -8.74 21.97 -16.84
C VAL A 370 -7.89 21.01 -17.64
N LEU A 371 -7.00 21.51 -18.50
CA LEU A 371 -6.02 20.69 -19.22
C LEU A 371 -5.10 19.94 -18.26
N ALA A 372 -4.57 20.61 -17.23
CA ALA A 372 -3.75 19.96 -16.20
C ALA A 372 -4.56 18.96 -15.38
N ALA A 373 -5.82 19.26 -15.04
CA ALA A 373 -6.67 18.33 -14.31
C ALA A 373 -6.95 17.05 -15.10
N VAL A 374 -7.25 17.16 -16.41
CA VAL A 374 -7.40 16.01 -17.30
C VAL A 374 -6.07 15.29 -17.49
N GLY A 375 -4.96 16.03 -17.63
CA GLY A 375 -3.64 15.45 -17.77
C GLY A 375 -3.16 14.65 -16.56
N SER A 376 -3.64 15.01 -15.37
CA SER A 376 -3.30 14.33 -14.11
C SER A 376 -4.39 13.40 -13.58
N THR A 377 -5.35 12.97 -14.40
CA THR A 377 -6.43 12.05 -13.97
C THR A 377 -5.89 10.76 -13.41
N GLU A 378 -4.83 10.24 -14.01
CA GLU A 378 -4.13 9.07 -13.54
C GLU A 378 -3.58 9.26 -12.12
N SER A 379 -2.80 10.31 -11.93
CA SER A 379 -2.14 10.66 -10.67
C SER A 379 -3.13 10.96 -9.55
N ILE A 380 -4.24 11.63 -9.88
CA ILE A 380 -5.38 11.81 -8.98
C ILE A 380 -5.99 10.45 -8.62
N GLY A 381 -6.21 9.57 -9.60
CA GLY A 381 -6.69 8.21 -9.40
C GLY A 381 -5.80 7.40 -8.46
N ALA A 382 -4.47 7.45 -8.65
CA ALA A 382 -3.49 6.83 -7.77
C ALA A 382 -3.54 7.37 -6.34
N GLY A 383 -3.52 8.71 -6.18
CA GLY A 383 -3.58 9.35 -4.87
C GLY A 383 -4.85 9.02 -4.10
N LEU A 384 -6.02 9.11 -4.74
CA LEU A 384 -7.30 8.74 -4.15
C LEU A 384 -7.36 7.26 -3.79
N THR A 385 -6.85 6.39 -4.66
CA THR A 385 -6.86 4.94 -4.42
C THR A 385 -6.01 4.61 -3.20
N VAL A 386 -4.82 5.19 -3.04
CA VAL A 386 -3.96 4.99 -1.85
C VAL A 386 -4.68 5.43 -0.56
N ILE A 387 -5.31 6.61 -0.56
CA ILE A 387 -6.05 7.13 0.61
C ILE A 387 -7.22 6.21 0.96
N LEU A 388 -8.00 5.81 -0.05
CA LEU A 388 -9.15 4.93 0.13
C LEU A 388 -8.71 3.52 0.55
N TRP A 389 -7.59 3.02 0.04
CA TRP A 389 -7.06 1.69 0.34
C TRP A 389 -6.79 1.50 1.82
N ASN A 390 -6.15 2.48 2.47
CA ASN A 390 -5.92 2.46 3.91
C ASN A 390 -7.25 2.43 4.68
N LYS A 391 -8.21 3.29 4.32
CA LYS A 391 -9.55 3.29 4.95
C LYS A 391 -10.28 1.96 4.77
N ILE A 392 -10.26 1.40 3.55
CA ILE A 392 -10.90 0.12 3.22
C ILE A 392 -10.28 -1.02 4.02
N SER A 393 -8.96 -1.03 4.20
CA SER A 393 -8.27 -2.06 4.99
C SER A 393 -8.70 -2.08 6.44
N HIS A 394 -8.67 -0.91 7.08
CA HIS A 394 -9.12 -0.75 8.46
C HIS A 394 -10.59 -1.18 8.57
N TRP A 395 -11.45 -0.72 7.66
CA TRP A 395 -12.86 -1.10 7.64
C TRP A 395 -13.08 -2.61 7.45
N ARG A 396 -12.35 -3.27 6.53
CA ARG A 396 -12.45 -4.73 6.30
C ARG A 396 -12.07 -5.52 7.53
N TYR A 397 -11.02 -5.10 8.25
CA TYR A 397 -10.61 -5.72 9.50
C TYR A 397 -11.71 -5.62 10.58
N HIS A 398 -12.24 -4.41 10.81
CA HIS A 398 -13.31 -4.19 11.80
C HIS A 398 -14.57 -4.97 11.44
N ARG A 399 -14.99 -4.95 10.17
CA ARG A 399 -16.13 -5.74 9.70
C ARG A 399 -15.91 -7.24 9.85
N ARG A 400 -14.68 -7.74 9.74
CA ARG A 400 -14.41 -9.16 9.96
C ARG A 400 -14.52 -9.52 11.44
N LEU A 401 -13.99 -8.68 12.34
CA LEU A 401 -14.21 -8.82 13.78
C LEU A 401 -15.71 -8.84 14.11
N GLU A 402 -16.49 -7.90 13.56
CA GLU A 402 -17.94 -7.83 13.74
C GLU A 402 -18.68 -9.04 13.14
N ARG A 403 -18.27 -9.53 11.96
CA ARG A 403 -18.90 -10.71 11.33
C ARG A 403 -18.65 -11.99 12.11
N GLU A 404 -17.42 -12.22 12.54
CA GLU A 404 -17.10 -13.34 13.43
C GLU A 404 -17.85 -13.20 14.76
N PHE A 405 -18.00 -11.97 15.25
CA PHE A 405 -18.87 -11.67 16.38
C PHE A 405 -20.34 -12.06 16.13
N ILE A 406 -20.93 -11.76 14.95
CA ILE A 406 -22.33 -12.09 14.65
C ILE A 406 -22.52 -13.60 14.38
N ARG A 407 -21.60 -14.23 13.64
CA ARG A 407 -21.69 -15.64 13.25
C ARG A 407 -21.74 -16.56 14.47
N LYS A 408 -20.93 -16.29 15.50
CA LYS A 408 -20.93 -17.03 16.77
C LYS A 408 -22.07 -16.68 17.73
N LYS A 409 -22.88 -15.65 17.43
CA LYS A 409 -24.12 -15.39 18.19
C LYS A 409 -25.28 -16.26 17.68
N ARG A 410 -25.15 -16.83 16.48
CA ARG A 410 -26.19 -17.64 15.80
C ARG A 410 -25.89 -19.14 15.79
N ALA A 411 -24.63 -19.53 16.03
CA ALA A 411 -24.25 -20.88 16.40
C ALA A 411 -24.34 -20.99 17.93
#